data_AF-A0AAW2WJG1-F1
#
_entry.id   AF-A0AAW2WJG1-F1
#
_cell.length_a   1.000
_cell.length_b   1.000
_cell.length_c   1.000
_cell.angle_alpha   90.00
_cell.angle_beta   90.00
_cell.angle_gamma   90.00
#
_symmetry.space_group_name_H-M   'P 1'
#
loop_
_entity.id
_entity.type
_entity.pdbx_description
1 polymer ?
#
loop_
_entity_poly.entity_id
_entity_poly.type
_entity_poly.pdbx_seq_one_letter_code
_entity_poly.pdbx_strand_id
1 'polypeptide(L)'
;MKHQTNLDLHTNGEVEEEDAEDAPTELEEGIKATIDELKEVNLGDIENPRPIYISASLTHGEEGTYVALLHEFKDVFAWSYKEMPGLDPK
;
A
#
# COMPACT_ATOMS: atom_id res chain seq x y z
N MET A 1 32.52 19.38 13.64
CA MET A 1 33.52 18.82 12.69
C MET A 1 33.46 17.30 12.75
N LYS A 2 33.89 16.62 11.69
CA LYS A 2 33.98 15.15 11.59
C LYS A 2 34.97 14.61 12.65
N HIS A 3 34.81 13.40 13.20
CA HIS A 3 35.56 12.16 12.87
C HIS A 3 35.52 11.25 14.13
N GLN A 4 35.75 9.93 14.12
CA GLN A 4 35.66 8.86 13.10
C GLN A 4 35.77 7.52 13.85
N THR A 5 34.99 6.49 13.50
CA THR A 5 35.38 5.08 13.77
C THR A 5 35.05 4.22 12.56
N ASN A 6 36.05 3.48 12.07
CA ASN A 6 35.88 2.49 11.02
C ASN A 6 35.44 1.16 11.65
N LEU A 7 34.71 0.35 10.88
CA LEU A 7 34.70 -1.09 11.07
C LEU A 7 34.77 -1.74 9.69
N ASP A 8 35.92 -2.33 9.36
CA ASP A 8 36.16 -2.99 8.09
C ASP A 8 35.34 -4.27 7.98
N LEU A 9 34.60 -4.42 6.89
CA LEU A 9 34.04 -5.69 6.45
C LEU A 9 34.54 -5.97 5.04
N HIS A 10 35.63 -6.73 4.95
CA HIS A 10 36.07 -7.31 3.69
C HIS A 10 35.18 -8.51 3.34
N THR A 11 34.32 -8.33 2.34
CA THR A 11 33.72 -9.44 1.61
C THR A 11 33.98 -9.22 0.13
N ASN A 12 35.05 -9.85 -0.39
CA ASN A 12 35.26 -9.95 -1.81
C ASN A 12 34.13 -10.80 -2.41
N GLY A 13 33.27 -10.17 -3.19
CA GLY A 13 32.34 -10.80 -4.12
C GLY A 13 32.38 -9.95 -5.38
N GLU A 14 32.80 -10.54 -6.50
CA GLU A 14 32.94 -9.83 -7.76
C GLU A 14 31.54 -9.38 -8.22
N VAL A 15 31.37 -8.07 -8.41
CA VAL A 15 30.14 -7.52 -8.97
C VAL A 15 30.25 -7.71 -10.49
N GLU A 16 29.68 -8.80 -10.98
CA GLU A 16 29.32 -8.87 -12.39
C GLU A 16 28.17 -7.88 -12.59
N GLU A 17 28.45 -6.77 -13.28
CA GLU A 17 27.40 -5.82 -13.67
C GLU A 17 26.54 -6.50 -14.73
N GLU A 18 25.41 -7.07 -14.30
CA GLU A 18 24.34 -7.48 -15.19
C GLU A 18 23.84 -6.24 -15.94
N ASP A 19 23.95 -6.29 -17.28
CA ASP A 19 23.49 -5.23 -18.19
C ASP A 19 21.95 -5.26 -18.22
N ALA A 20 21.35 -4.75 -17.14
CA ALA A 20 19.92 -4.67 -16.94
C ALA A 20 19.35 -3.57 -17.85
N GLU A 21 18.88 -3.99 -19.03
CA GLU A 21 18.16 -3.16 -20.00
C GLU A 21 17.08 -2.33 -19.29
N ASP A 22 17.08 -1.02 -19.53
CA ASP A 22 16.16 -0.08 -18.91
C ASP A 22 14.69 -0.45 -19.23
N ALA A 23 13.80 -0.24 -18.28
CA ALA A 23 12.40 -0.64 -18.44
C ALA A 23 11.74 0.10 -19.63
N PRO A 24 10.85 -0.54 -20.40
CA PRO A 24 10.20 0.12 -21.54
C PRO A 24 9.46 1.38 -21.12
N THR A 25 9.74 2.50 -21.78
CA THR A 25 9.12 3.82 -21.51
C THR A 25 7.59 3.82 -21.71
N GLU A 26 7.04 2.80 -22.37
CA GLU A 26 5.59 2.54 -22.45
C GLU A 26 4.95 2.28 -21.06
N LEU A 27 5.74 1.93 -20.04
CA LEU A 27 5.32 1.83 -18.64
C LEU A 27 5.45 3.15 -17.88
N GLU A 28 6.12 4.16 -18.46
CA GLU A 28 6.25 5.52 -17.91
C GLU A 28 5.10 6.44 -18.31
N GLU A 29 4.20 6.02 -19.22
CA GLU A 29 2.86 6.62 -19.35
C GLU A 29 2.06 6.31 -18.08
N GLY A 30 2.44 7.02 -17.01
CA GLY A 30 1.94 6.82 -15.66
C GLY A 30 0.43 6.85 -15.69
N ILE A 31 -0.16 5.79 -15.13
CA ILE A 31 -1.60 5.58 -14.93
C ILE A 31 -2.24 6.94 -14.78
N LYS A 32 -2.97 7.40 -15.83
CA LYS A 32 -3.47 8.76 -15.90
C LYS A 32 -4.41 8.97 -14.73
N ALA A 33 -3.88 9.53 -13.64
CA ALA A 33 -4.54 9.53 -12.36
C ALA A 33 -5.74 10.46 -12.46
N THR A 34 -6.91 9.88 -12.73
CA THR A 34 -8.18 10.45 -12.30
C THR A 34 -8.13 10.42 -10.78
N ILE A 35 -7.66 11.52 -10.21
CA ILE A 35 -7.76 11.80 -8.78
C ILE A 35 -9.24 12.08 -8.54
N ASP A 36 -10.01 11.00 -8.48
CA ASP A 36 -11.37 11.01 -7.97
C ASP A 36 -11.29 11.51 -6.52
N GLU A 37 -12.14 12.48 -6.17
CA GLU A 37 -12.34 12.83 -4.77
C GLU A 37 -12.80 11.57 -4.02
N LEU A 38 -12.27 11.34 -2.82
CA LEU A 38 -12.56 10.15 -2.03
C LEU A 38 -13.37 10.51 -0.80
N LYS A 39 -14.37 9.67 -0.49
CA LYS A 39 -15.17 9.72 0.72
C LYS A 39 -14.68 8.68 1.72
N GLU A 40 -14.41 9.12 2.94
CA GLU A 40 -14.07 8.22 4.05
C GLU A 40 -15.32 7.51 4.57
N VAL A 41 -15.18 6.21 4.86
CA VAL A 41 -16.18 5.36 5.51
C VAL A 41 -15.49 4.58 6.62
N ASN A 42 -15.97 4.66 7.86
CA ASN A 42 -15.46 3.87 8.98
C ASN A 42 -16.21 2.53 9.08
N LEU A 43 -15.54 1.40 8.84
CA LEU A 43 -16.12 0.06 9.03
C LEU A 43 -16.04 -0.46 10.47
N GLY A 44 -15.29 0.25 11.33
CA GLY A 44 -15.08 -0.07 12.74
C GLY A 44 -16.03 0.70 13.65
N ASP A 45 -15.65 0.80 14.92
CA ASP A 45 -16.36 1.57 15.93
C ASP A 45 -15.58 2.84 16.33
N ILE A 46 -15.93 3.44 17.47
CA ILE A 46 -15.32 4.68 17.98
C ILE A 46 -13.97 4.40 18.67
N GLU A 47 -13.81 3.24 19.28
CA GLU A 47 -12.60 2.85 20.03
C GLU A 47 -11.56 2.19 19.10
N ASN A 48 -12.04 1.46 18.10
CA ASN A 48 -11.24 0.79 17.07
C ASN A 48 -11.75 1.17 15.67
N PRO A 49 -11.46 2.38 15.19
CA PRO A 49 -11.85 2.83 13.85
C PRO A 49 -11.09 2.06 12.77
N ARG A 50 -11.79 1.79 11.67
CA ARG A 50 -11.32 1.08 10.48
C ARG A 50 -11.68 1.89 9.23
N PRO A 51 -11.01 3.03 8.99
CA PRO A 51 -11.33 3.91 7.87
C PRO A 51 -10.93 3.27 6.55
N ILE A 52 -11.80 3.40 5.56
CA ILE A 52 -11.57 3.07 4.15
C ILE A 52 -12.07 4.21 3.27
N TYR A 53 -11.70 4.19 1.99
CA TYR A 53 -12.02 5.25 1.04
C TYR A 53 -12.75 4.68 -0.19
N ILE A 54 -13.86 5.30 -0.57
CA ILE A 54 -14.62 5.02 -1.79
C ILE A 54 -14.71 6.30 -2.65
N SER A 55 -14.94 6.19 -3.96
CA SER A 55 -15.09 7.39 -4.81
C SER A 55 -16.28 8.24 -4.37
N ALA A 56 -16.06 9.55 -4.21
CA ALA A 56 -17.10 10.52 -3.93
C ALA A 56 -17.99 10.81 -5.16
N SER A 57 -17.59 10.33 -6.34
CA SER A 57 -18.35 10.43 -7.59
C SER A 57 -19.50 9.41 -7.69
N LEU A 58 -19.62 8.47 -6.74
CA LEU A 58 -20.68 7.46 -6.71
C LEU A 58 -22.06 8.08 -6.52
N THR A 59 -23.08 7.54 -7.19
CA THR A 59 -24.47 7.90 -6.88
C THR A 59 -24.88 7.38 -5.50
N HIS A 60 -25.88 7.98 -4.87
CA HIS A 60 -26.32 7.58 -3.53
C HIS A 60 -26.75 6.10 -3.43
N GLY A 61 -27.30 5.52 -4.50
CA GLY A 61 -27.66 4.11 -4.56
C GLY A 61 -26.44 3.18 -4.65
N GLU A 62 -25.43 3.56 -5.45
CA GLU A 62 -24.16 2.83 -5.51
C GLU A 62 -23.39 2.95 -4.20
N GLU A 63 -23.29 4.15 -3.63
CA GLU A 63 -22.65 4.41 -2.33
C GLU A 63 -23.24 3.50 -1.25
N GLY A 64 -24.57 3.48 -1.08
CA GLY A 64 -25.23 2.62 -0.12
C GLY A 64 -24.99 1.12 -0.37
N THR A 65 -24.91 0.71 -1.64
CA THR A 65 -24.62 -0.69 -2.02
C THR A 65 -23.17 -1.07 -1.67
N TYR A 66 -22.20 -0.23 -2.00
CA TYR A 66 -20.79 -0.45 -1.66
C TYR A 66 -20.57 -0.43 -0.14
N VAL A 67 -21.13 0.54 0.58
CA VAL A 67 -21.01 0.63 2.05
C VAL A 67 -21.60 -0.62 2.72
N ALA A 68 -22.76 -1.09 2.28
CA ALA A 68 -23.36 -2.33 2.80
C ALA A 68 -22.46 -3.56 2.56
N LEU A 69 -21.96 -3.72 1.33
CA LEU A 69 -21.03 -4.81 0.97
C LEU A 69 -19.74 -4.77 1.80
N LEU A 70 -19.16 -3.58 1.97
CA LEU A 70 -17.91 -3.40 2.71
C LEU A 70 -18.09 -3.69 4.20
N HIS A 71 -19.24 -3.36 4.79
CA HIS A 71 -19.58 -3.78 6.16
C HIS A 71 -19.84 -5.29 6.29
N GLU A 72 -20.45 -5.94 5.29
CA GLU A 72 -20.66 -7.41 5.29
C GLU A 72 -19.33 -8.17 5.29
N PHE A 73 -18.35 -7.71 4.51
CA PHE A 73 -17.04 -8.33 4.37
C PHE A 73 -15.92 -7.70 5.22
N LYS A 74 -16.27 -6.88 6.22
CA LYS A 74 -15.29 -6.14 7.07
C LYS A 74 -14.22 -7.02 7.72
N ASP A 75 -14.54 -8.28 8.01
CA ASP A 75 -13.67 -9.23 8.71
C ASP A 75 -12.74 -10.01 7.75
N VAL A 76 -12.84 -9.77 6.42
CA VAL A 76 -11.95 -10.35 5.39
C VAL A 76 -10.67 -9.51 5.22
N PHE A 77 -10.72 -8.22 5.57
CA PHE A 77 -9.55 -7.34 5.49
C PHE A 77 -8.60 -7.59 6.67
N ALA A 78 -7.30 -7.68 6.37
CA ALA A 78 -6.26 -7.61 7.38
C ALA A 78 -6.03 -6.14 7.76
N TRP A 79 -6.47 -5.75 8.95
CA TRP A 79 -6.41 -4.37 9.44
C TRP A 79 -5.04 -4.01 10.02
N SER A 80 -4.21 -5.01 10.26
CA SER A 80 -2.80 -4.87 10.60
C SER A 80 -1.98 -5.96 9.90
N TYR A 81 -0.69 -5.71 9.67
CA TYR A 81 0.21 -6.71 9.08
C TYR A 81 0.28 -8.03 9.89
N LYS A 82 -0.04 -8.00 11.18
CA LYS A 82 -0.10 -9.19 12.05
C LYS A 82 -1.24 -10.13 11.69
N GLU A 83 -2.26 -9.65 10.99
CA GLU A 83 -3.41 -10.43 10.54
C GLU A 83 -3.16 -11.09 9.17
N MET A 84 -2.04 -10.80 8.48
CA MET A 84 -1.67 -11.42 7.21
C MET A 84 -0.85 -12.70 7.43
N PRO A 85 -1.40 -13.91 7.24
CA PRO A 85 -0.65 -15.14 7.40
C PRO A 85 0.41 -15.27 6.30
N GLY A 86 1.67 -15.51 6.70
CA GLY A 86 2.79 -15.75 5.77
C GLY A 86 3.82 -14.62 5.68
N LEU A 87 3.62 -13.49 6.36
CA LEU A 87 4.64 -12.45 6.50
C LEU A 87 5.53 -12.71 7.74
N ASP A 88 6.85 -12.58 7.58
CA ASP A 88 7.83 -12.68 8.66
C ASP A 88 7.90 -11.33 9.42
N PRO A 89 7.55 -11.25 10.72
CA PRO A 89 7.32 -9.99 11.42
C PRO A 89 8.61 -9.33 11.96
N LYS A 90 9.66 -9.21 11.13
CA LYS A 90 10.95 -8.61 11.49
C LYS A 90 10.86 -7.13 11.86
#